data_AF-A0A255DDV7-F1
#
_entry.id   AF-A0A255DDV7-F1
#
_cell.length_a   1.000
_cell.length_b   1.000
_cell.length_c   1.000
_cell.angle_alpha   90.00
_cell.angle_beta   90.00
_cell.angle_gamma   90.00
#
_symmetry.space_group_name_H-M   'P 1'
#
loop_
_entity.id
_entity.type
_entity.pdbx_description
1 polymer ?
#
loop_
_entity_poly.entity_id
_entity_poly.type
_entity_poly.pdbx_seq_one_letter_code
_entity_poly.pdbx_strand_id
1 'polypeptide(L)'
;MTRNLGPGPSDRSETETHAAPVAARVGHSFGARGWARPVAGLATVLIVAAIVAVSVGLFRGDFTQTVPVTVISDRAGLVMNPDARVKMRGVQVGKVESIETRPDGAAVLHLAMDPAQLHKIPSNVVADIESTTVFGAKYVNFDPPAQPSPKPMYSGQILQGQHVTIEINTVFQQLTQILNKIDPAQLNETLGALSSAFAGRGKQFGQTVADFDSLLAKLEPSLPNMSRDIELTAPVTAAYADAAPDLVRTVQSANKFSQSIVDEQQNLDTFLVNMIGLADQGNDVLGTNQPALSKVLHLLAPTTALFNEYASAISCTLEGMNFVRLQPPLLDPGVLVNVAFTLGIERYRYPSNLPKVAAKGGPQCMGLPYIGYGNRSKYLVTDTGINPWQYGNQGILLNSDGLKQLLFGPLDGPPRNTAQIGQPG
;
A
#
# COMPACT_ATOMS: atom_id res chain seq x y z
N MET A 1 92.85 -0.81 18.77
CA MET A 1 92.14 -0.22 17.62
C MET A 1 90.66 -0.11 17.96
N THR A 2 90.16 1.13 18.09
CA THR A 2 88.79 1.61 17.81
C THR A 2 87.57 0.70 18.08
N ARG A 3 86.65 1.11 18.97
CA ARG A 3 85.45 1.91 18.64
C ARG A 3 84.53 2.09 19.87
N ASN A 4 84.28 3.36 20.20
CA ASN A 4 83.16 3.86 21.00
C ASN A 4 81.82 3.66 20.28
N LEU A 5 80.73 3.50 21.04
CA LEU A 5 79.53 4.37 21.04
C LEU A 5 78.39 3.73 21.86
N GLY A 6 78.00 4.38 22.97
CA GLY A 6 76.80 4.08 23.77
C GLY A 6 76.62 5.16 24.84
N PRO A 7 75.45 5.83 24.94
CA PRO A 7 75.28 7.09 25.67
C PRO A 7 75.05 6.93 27.18
N GLY A 8 75.29 8.02 27.91
CA GLY A 8 75.42 8.13 29.36
C GLY A 8 74.15 7.98 30.20
N PRO A 9 74.30 8.06 31.53
CA PRO A 9 73.24 7.74 32.48
C PRO A 9 72.17 8.85 32.54
N SER A 10 70.92 8.43 32.62
CA SER A 10 69.74 9.26 32.77
C SER A 10 69.67 9.90 34.15
N ASP A 11 69.63 11.23 34.17
CA ASP A 11 69.28 12.03 35.34
C ASP A 11 67.88 11.65 35.84
N ARG A 12 67.81 11.19 37.09
CA ARG A 12 66.55 11.09 37.84
C ARG A 12 66.30 12.45 38.49
N SER A 13 65.30 13.16 38.00
CA SER A 13 64.72 14.31 38.70
C SER A 13 63.80 13.79 39.81
N GLU A 14 64.24 13.94 41.05
CA GLU A 14 63.39 13.84 42.23
C GLU A 14 62.59 15.13 42.36
N THR A 15 61.30 15.09 42.02
CA THR A 15 60.33 16.08 42.47
C THR A 15 59.58 15.50 43.67
N GLU A 16 60.02 15.91 44.86
CA GLU A 16 59.31 15.68 46.12
C GLU A 16 57.91 16.28 46.06
N THR A 17 56.90 15.44 45.95
CA THR A 17 55.50 15.82 46.17
C THR A 17 55.10 15.37 47.57
N HIS A 18 55.07 16.31 48.50
CA HIS A 18 54.46 16.12 49.82
C HIS A 18 52.94 16.02 49.67
N ALA A 19 52.44 14.82 49.37
CA ALA A 19 51.04 14.45 49.56
C ALA A 19 51.00 13.23 50.48
N ALA A 20 50.68 13.47 51.76
CA ALA A 20 50.44 12.40 52.72
C ALA A 20 49.20 11.60 52.27
N PRO A 21 49.27 10.27 52.09
CA PRO A 21 48.07 9.47 51.89
C PRO A 21 47.26 9.49 53.18
N VAL A 22 46.01 9.94 53.10
CA VAL A 22 45.01 9.75 54.16
C VAL A 22 44.84 8.25 54.32
N ALA A 23 45.54 7.69 55.31
CA ALA A 23 45.40 6.31 55.71
C ALA A 23 43.92 6.08 56.08
N ALA A 24 43.22 5.26 55.28
CA ALA A 24 41.98 4.65 55.71
C ALA A 24 42.29 3.84 56.97
N ARG A 25 41.75 4.28 58.12
CA ARG A 25 41.82 3.53 59.38
C ARG A 25 41.20 2.15 59.15
N VAL A 26 42.05 1.13 59.10
CA VAL A 26 41.65 -0.26 59.24
C VAL A 26 41.31 -0.48 60.71
N GLY A 27 40.04 -0.68 61.02
CA GLY A 27 39.61 -1.07 62.36
C GLY A 27 38.28 -0.48 62.82
N HIS A 28 37.18 -0.87 62.18
CA HIS A 28 35.97 -1.23 62.91
C HIS A 28 35.32 -2.40 62.18
N SER A 29 35.56 -3.61 62.67
CA SER A 29 34.69 -4.73 62.41
C SER A 29 33.27 -4.32 62.81
N PHE A 30 32.40 -4.08 61.83
CA PHE A 30 30.96 -4.13 62.05
C PHE A 30 30.56 -5.59 62.27
N GLY A 31 31.03 -6.15 63.38
CA GLY A 31 30.48 -7.33 64.02
C GLY A 31 29.11 -6.97 64.61
N ALA A 32 28.16 -6.64 63.75
CA ALA A 32 26.76 -6.79 64.09
C ALA A 32 26.42 -8.26 63.82
N ARG A 33 26.41 -9.07 64.89
CA ARG A 33 25.51 -10.23 64.98
C ARG A 33 24.12 -9.71 64.63
N GLY A 34 23.68 -9.91 63.40
CA GLY A 34 22.45 -9.28 62.95
C GLY A 34 22.03 -9.80 61.61
N TRP A 35 21.07 -10.72 61.62
CA TRP A 35 20.32 -11.12 60.43
C TRP A 35 19.68 -9.91 59.71
N ALA A 36 19.73 -8.70 60.27
CA ALA A 36 19.25 -7.46 59.69
C ALA A 36 19.70 -7.21 58.24
N ARG A 37 20.98 -7.43 57.89
CA ARG A 37 21.46 -7.23 56.50
C ARG A 37 20.89 -8.23 55.49
N PRO A 38 20.97 -9.56 55.72
CA PRO A 38 20.35 -10.53 54.81
C PRO A 38 18.82 -10.44 54.81
N VAL A 39 18.18 -10.11 55.95
CA VAL A 39 16.72 -9.89 56.02
C VAL A 39 16.30 -8.64 55.24
N ALA A 40 17.07 -7.55 55.31
CA ALA A 40 16.80 -6.35 54.51
C ALA A 40 16.97 -6.63 53.01
N GLY A 41 17.97 -7.43 52.62
CA GLY A 41 18.16 -7.90 51.24
C GLY A 41 16.97 -8.74 50.76
N LEU A 42 16.54 -9.73 51.53
CA LEU A 42 15.38 -10.57 51.23
C LEU A 42 14.09 -9.74 51.12
N ALA A 43 13.87 -8.82 52.06
CA ALA A 43 12.70 -7.94 52.06
C ALA A 43 12.65 -7.07 50.79
N THR A 44 13.80 -6.54 50.35
CA THR A 44 13.89 -5.74 49.12
C THR A 44 13.54 -6.58 47.89
N VAL A 45 14.07 -7.81 47.80
CA VAL A 45 13.75 -8.73 46.70
C VAL A 45 12.27 -9.09 46.67
N LEU A 46 11.66 -9.35 47.84
CA LEU A 46 10.24 -9.64 47.94
C LEU A 46 9.37 -8.44 47.55
N ILE A 47 9.77 -7.22 47.93
CA ILE A 47 9.07 -6.00 47.53
C ILE A 47 9.17 -5.80 46.02
N VAL A 48 10.35 -5.99 45.42
CA VAL A 48 10.52 -5.89 43.96
C VAL A 48 9.68 -6.95 43.25
N ALA A 49 9.70 -8.20 43.73
CA ALA A 49 8.87 -9.28 43.17
C ALA A 49 7.37 -8.96 43.28
N ALA A 50 6.93 -8.40 44.41
CA ALA A 50 5.55 -7.96 44.60
C ALA A 50 5.17 -6.82 43.66
N ILE A 51 6.03 -5.80 43.49
CA ILE A 51 5.81 -4.71 42.54
C ILE A 51 5.69 -5.25 41.11
N VAL A 52 6.57 -6.17 40.70
CA VAL A 52 6.52 -6.80 39.39
C VAL A 52 5.23 -7.61 39.23
N ALA A 53 4.86 -8.42 40.23
CA ALA A 53 3.64 -9.22 40.18
C ALA A 53 2.38 -8.34 40.09
N VAL A 54 2.29 -7.28 40.88
CA VAL A 54 1.18 -6.30 40.83
C VAL A 54 1.17 -5.57 39.50
N SER A 55 2.33 -5.15 38.98
CA SER A 55 2.42 -4.49 37.67
C SER A 55 1.94 -5.41 36.55
N VAL A 56 2.31 -6.69 36.59
CA VAL A 56 1.84 -7.70 35.62
C VAL A 56 0.32 -7.89 35.73
N GLY A 57 -0.22 -8.02 36.95
CA GLY A 57 -1.66 -8.15 37.15
C GLY A 57 -2.45 -6.91 36.70
N LEU A 58 -1.92 -5.72 36.95
CA LEU A 58 -2.51 -4.46 36.45
C LEU A 58 -2.46 -4.38 34.91
N PHE A 59 -1.37 -4.81 34.28
CA PHE A 59 -1.23 -4.78 32.83
C PHE A 59 -2.15 -5.79 32.12
N ARG A 60 -2.37 -6.96 32.72
CA ARG A 60 -3.35 -7.95 32.24
C ARG A 60 -4.80 -7.53 32.47
N GLY A 61 -5.01 -6.64 33.44
CA GLY A 61 -6.33 -6.19 33.86
C GLY A 61 -7.03 -7.16 34.81
N ASP A 62 -6.29 -8.03 35.50
CA ASP A 62 -6.82 -9.06 36.41
C ASP A 62 -7.64 -8.47 37.58
N PHE A 63 -7.43 -7.18 37.89
CA PHE A 63 -8.14 -6.44 38.94
C PHE A 63 -9.35 -5.65 38.44
N THR A 64 -9.70 -5.76 37.16
CA THR A 64 -10.80 -5.01 36.55
C THR A 64 -12.09 -5.81 36.63
N GLN A 65 -13.15 -5.22 37.19
CA GLN A 65 -14.47 -5.86 37.16
C GLN A 65 -15.06 -5.76 35.76
N THR A 66 -15.49 -6.89 35.20
CA THR A 66 -16.07 -6.97 33.85
C THR A 66 -17.36 -7.76 33.88
N VAL A 67 -18.24 -7.50 32.91
CA VAL A 67 -19.50 -8.24 32.73
C VAL A 67 -19.37 -9.14 31.49
N PRO A 68 -19.53 -10.46 31.62
CA PRO A 68 -19.39 -11.38 30.49
C PRO A 68 -20.58 -11.27 29.54
N VAL A 69 -20.31 -11.18 28.25
CA VAL A 69 -21.31 -11.21 27.15
C VAL A 69 -20.73 -12.06 26.02
N THR A 70 -21.56 -12.81 25.31
CA THR A 70 -21.10 -13.70 24.23
C THR A 70 -21.66 -13.22 22.88
N VAL A 71 -20.82 -13.19 21.86
CA VAL A 71 -21.23 -12.96 20.46
C VAL A 71 -20.97 -14.22 19.65
N ILE A 72 -21.98 -14.72 18.96
CA ILE A 72 -21.85 -15.83 18.01
C ILE A 72 -21.87 -15.24 16.60
N SER A 73 -20.81 -15.42 15.82
CA SER A 73 -20.71 -14.99 14.43
C SER A 73 -20.36 -16.15 13.50
N ASP A 74 -20.67 -16.03 12.22
CA ASP A 74 -20.31 -17.07 11.22
C ASP A 74 -18.80 -17.32 11.14
N ARG A 75 -18.01 -16.30 11.46
CA ARG A 75 -16.54 -16.37 11.55
C ARG A 75 -15.98 -15.25 12.43
N ALA A 76 -14.81 -15.46 13.01
CA ALA A 76 -14.13 -14.43 13.83
C ALA A 76 -13.56 -13.28 12.99
N GLY A 77 -13.32 -13.53 11.69
CA GLY A 77 -12.61 -12.63 10.77
C GLY A 77 -11.09 -12.77 10.83
N LEU A 78 -10.41 -12.62 9.69
CA LEU A 78 -8.94 -12.55 9.65
C LEU A 78 -8.45 -11.40 10.57
N VAL A 79 -7.53 -11.69 11.50
CA VAL A 79 -6.93 -10.73 12.46
C VAL A 79 -7.87 -10.25 13.58
N MET A 80 -8.77 -11.13 14.06
CA MET A 80 -9.42 -10.96 15.37
C MET A 80 -8.55 -11.59 16.47
N ASN A 81 -8.21 -10.79 17.48
CA ASN A 81 -7.33 -11.21 18.58
C ASN A 81 -8.05 -11.07 19.93
N PRO A 82 -7.64 -11.86 20.95
CA PRO A 82 -7.89 -11.49 22.35
C PRO A 82 -7.44 -10.04 22.61
N ASP A 83 -8.14 -9.34 23.50
CA ASP A 83 -8.03 -7.91 23.78
C ASP A 83 -8.48 -6.96 22.64
N ALA A 84 -9.08 -7.47 21.57
CA ALA A 84 -9.74 -6.62 20.58
C ALA A 84 -10.82 -5.75 21.23
N ARG A 85 -10.95 -4.50 20.81
CA ARG A 85 -11.88 -3.54 21.45
C ARG A 85 -13.32 -3.90 21.11
N VAL A 86 -14.23 -3.71 22.06
CA VAL A 86 -15.67 -3.67 21.80
C VAL A 86 -16.09 -2.21 21.87
N LYS A 87 -16.73 -1.70 20.83
CA LYS A 87 -17.11 -0.29 20.71
C LYS A 87 -18.59 -0.14 20.46
N MET A 88 -19.18 0.96 20.92
CA MET A 88 -20.50 1.42 20.52
C MET A 88 -20.38 2.91 20.17
N ARG A 89 -20.82 3.30 18.97
CA ARG A 89 -20.70 4.69 18.47
C ARG A 89 -19.28 5.26 18.59
N GLY A 90 -18.27 4.42 18.32
CA GLY A 90 -16.85 4.78 18.38
C GLY A 90 -16.21 4.79 19.78
N VAL A 91 -17.01 4.69 20.85
CA VAL A 91 -16.51 4.65 22.24
C VAL A 91 -16.28 3.20 22.65
N GLN A 92 -15.14 2.92 23.27
CA GLN A 92 -14.86 1.58 23.80
C GLN A 92 -15.74 1.30 25.03
N VAL A 93 -16.46 0.19 24.98
CA VAL A 93 -17.40 -0.26 26.03
C VAL A 93 -17.04 -1.65 26.58
N GLY A 94 -16.01 -2.28 26.03
CA GLY A 94 -15.51 -3.59 26.49
C GLY A 94 -14.30 -4.04 25.68
N LYS A 95 -13.96 -5.32 25.83
CA LYS A 95 -12.92 -6.00 25.04
C LYS A 95 -13.28 -7.48 24.82
N VAL A 96 -12.69 -8.08 23.80
CA VAL A 96 -12.75 -9.53 23.56
C VAL A 96 -11.81 -10.20 24.55
N GLU A 97 -12.32 -11.11 25.37
CA GLU A 97 -11.55 -11.89 26.33
C GLU A 97 -10.97 -13.15 25.68
N SER A 98 -11.80 -13.89 24.96
CA SER A 98 -11.38 -15.10 24.26
C SER A 98 -12.25 -15.37 23.03
N ILE A 99 -11.72 -16.21 22.14
CA ILE A 99 -12.34 -16.58 20.87
C ILE A 99 -12.29 -18.09 20.76
N GLU A 100 -13.43 -18.71 20.56
CA GLU A 100 -13.57 -20.14 20.35
C GLU A 100 -14.15 -20.41 18.97
N THR A 101 -13.71 -21.50 18.35
CA THR A 101 -14.28 -21.97 17.08
C THR A 101 -15.13 -23.20 17.36
N ARG A 102 -16.39 -23.15 16.96
CA ARG A 102 -17.34 -24.25 17.11
C ARG A 102 -17.17 -25.26 15.95
N PRO A 103 -17.50 -26.55 16.13
CA PRO A 103 -17.36 -27.56 15.08
C PRO A 103 -18.16 -27.30 13.79
N ASP A 104 -19.19 -26.45 13.84
CA ASP A 104 -19.98 -26.01 12.67
C ASP A 104 -19.30 -24.88 11.86
N GLY A 105 -18.12 -24.42 12.30
CA GLY A 105 -17.36 -23.35 11.66
C GLY A 105 -17.65 -21.95 12.21
N ALA A 106 -18.66 -21.79 13.08
CA ALA A 106 -18.97 -20.51 13.69
C ALA A 106 -17.92 -20.12 14.74
N ALA A 107 -17.74 -18.82 14.93
CA ALA A 107 -16.91 -18.27 16.00
C ALA A 107 -17.76 -17.79 17.17
N VAL A 108 -17.30 -18.10 18.38
CA VAL A 108 -17.88 -17.66 19.65
C VAL A 108 -16.88 -16.71 20.30
N LEU A 109 -17.23 -15.44 20.40
CA LEU A 109 -16.42 -14.41 21.04
C LEU A 109 -16.96 -14.17 22.44
N HIS A 110 -16.13 -14.40 23.44
CA HIS A 110 -16.43 -14.04 24.83
C HIS A 110 -15.93 -12.64 25.09
N LEU A 111 -16.83 -11.76 25.51
CA LEU A 111 -16.58 -10.34 25.70
C LEU A 111 -16.58 -9.99 27.18
N ALA A 112 -15.60 -9.21 27.59
CA ALA A 112 -15.52 -8.59 28.90
C ALA A 112 -15.97 -7.13 28.79
N MET A 113 -17.19 -6.84 29.23
CA MET A 113 -17.83 -5.53 29.12
C MET A 113 -17.56 -4.66 30.35
N ASP A 114 -17.48 -3.33 30.15
CA ASP A 114 -17.36 -2.36 31.24
C ASP A 114 -18.72 -2.21 31.95
N PRO A 115 -18.82 -2.55 33.26
CA PRO A 115 -20.05 -2.38 34.03
C PRO A 115 -20.60 -0.95 34.02
N ALA A 116 -19.71 0.05 33.96
CA ALA A 116 -20.09 1.46 33.96
C ALA A 116 -20.73 1.92 32.64
N GLN A 117 -20.55 1.19 31.53
CA GLN A 117 -21.18 1.51 30.24
C GLN A 117 -22.38 0.61 29.92
N LEU A 118 -22.52 -0.52 30.61
CA LEU A 118 -23.51 -1.56 30.29
C LEU A 118 -24.96 -1.03 30.24
N HIS A 119 -25.31 -0.12 31.15
CA HIS A 119 -26.66 0.47 31.23
C HIS A 119 -27.04 1.35 30.03
N LYS A 120 -26.06 1.74 29.19
CA LYS A 120 -26.27 2.55 27.99
C LYS A 120 -26.44 1.71 26.72
N ILE A 121 -26.16 0.41 26.81
CA ILE A 121 -26.19 -0.52 25.67
C ILE A 121 -27.55 -1.23 25.71
N PRO A 122 -28.40 -1.08 24.68
CA PRO A 122 -29.67 -1.81 24.60
C PRO A 122 -29.45 -3.33 24.54
N SER A 123 -30.36 -4.10 25.11
CA SER A 123 -30.29 -5.57 25.08
C SER A 123 -30.49 -6.16 23.69
N ASN A 124 -30.94 -5.41 22.68
CA ASN A 124 -31.13 -5.88 21.31
C ASN A 124 -30.12 -5.26 20.33
N VAL A 125 -28.95 -4.86 20.84
CA VAL A 125 -27.87 -4.32 20.02
C VAL A 125 -27.36 -5.36 19.02
N VAL A 126 -27.03 -4.93 17.81
CA VAL A 126 -26.42 -5.78 16.78
C VAL A 126 -24.91 -5.72 16.94
N ALA A 127 -24.24 -6.87 16.82
CA ALA A 127 -22.79 -6.97 16.87
C ALA A 127 -22.22 -7.17 15.46
N ASP A 128 -21.37 -6.25 15.02
CA ASP A 128 -20.66 -6.33 13.74
C ASP A 128 -19.16 -6.42 13.97
N ILE A 129 -18.47 -7.20 13.12
CA ILE A 129 -17.01 -7.33 13.16
C ILE A 129 -16.40 -6.41 12.09
N GLU A 130 -15.80 -5.32 12.56
CA GLU A 130 -15.27 -4.23 11.74
C GLU A 130 -13.75 -4.11 11.84
N SER A 131 -13.16 -3.31 10.95
CA SER A 131 -11.75 -2.91 11.02
C SER A 131 -11.61 -1.42 10.86
N THR A 132 -10.58 -0.84 11.49
CA THR A 132 -10.28 0.60 11.30
C THR A 132 -9.67 0.86 9.92
N THR A 133 -9.00 -0.14 9.32
CA THR A 133 -8.35 -0.05 8.00
C THR A 133 -8.48 -1.38 7.25
N VAL A 134 -8.26 -1.40 5.94
CA VAL A 134 -8.37 -2.61 5.09
C VAL A 134 -7.49 -3.78 5.60
N PHE A 135 -6.36 -3.46 6.24
CA PHE A 135 -5.42 -4.45 6.81
C PHE A 135 -5.32 -4.38 8.34
N GLY A 136 -6.21 -3.61 8.98
CA GLY A 136 -6.18 -3.34 10.41
C GLY A 136 -6.70 -4.49 11.27
N ALA A 137 -6.33 -4.47 12.55
CA ALA A 137 -6.89 -5.38 13.54
C ALA A 137 -8.42 -5.21 13.65
N LYS A 138 -9.13 -6.33 13.78
CA LYS A 138 -10.58 -6.33 13.91
C LYS A 138 -11.02 -5.88 15.30
N TYR A 139 -12.22 -5.33 15.38
CA TYR A 139 -12.89 -4.98 16.62
C TYR A 139 -14.38 -5.29 16.51
N VAL A 140 -15.06 -5.45 17.64
CA VAL A 140 -16.51 -5.64 17.67
C VAL A 140 -17.18 -4.27 17.78
N ASN A 141 -18.05 -3.94 16.83
CA ASN A 141 -18.88 -2.75 16.87
C ASN A 141 -20.30 -3.12 17.28
N PHE A 142 -20.87 -2.37 18.20
CA PHE A 142 -22.25 -2.49 18.65
C PHE A 142 -23.07 -1.38 18.03
N ASP A 143 -24.03 -1.76 17.18
CA ASP A 143 -24.94 -0.84 16.53
C ASP A 143 -26.36 -0.97 17.12
N PRO A 144 -26.91 0.09 17.75
CA PRO A 144 -28.28 0.06 18.24
C PRO A 144 -29.27 -0.05 17.08
N PRO A 145 -30.25 -0.97 17.14
CA PRO A 145 -31.25 -1.11 16.09
C PRO A 145 -32.16 0.12 16.04
N ALA A 146 -32.91 0.27 14.94
CA ALA A 146 -33.86 1.37 14.75
C ALA A 146 -34.88 1.51 15.89
N GLN A 147 -35.20 0.41 16.59
CA GLN A 147 -36.02 0.39 17.80
C GLN A 147 -35.22 -0.21 18.97
N PRO A 148 -34.48 0.61 19.74
CA PRO A 148 -33.72 0.14 20.90
C PRO A 148 -34.64 -0.39 22.00
N SER A 149 -34.30 -1.57 22.54
CA SER A 149 -34.97 -2.12 23.72
C SER A 149 -34.75 -1.20 24.93
N PRO A 150 -35.79 -0.95 25.76
CA PRO A 150 -35.63 -0.22 27.02
C PRO A 150 -34.87 -1.03 28.07
N LYS A 151 -34.66 -2.34 27.85
CA LYS A 151 -33.86 -3.18 28.73
C LYS A 151 -32.38 -3.01 28.37
N PRO A 152 -31.50 -2.72 29.35
CA PRO A 152 -30.07 -2.68 29.11
C PRO A 152 -29.49 -4.08 28.91
N MET A 153 -28.30 -4.14 28.32
CA MET A 153 -27.48 -5.35 28.25
C MET A 153 -27.20 -5.90 29.65
N TYR A 154 -27.11 -7.22 29.77
CA TYR A 154 -26.94 -7.91 31.05
C TYR A 154 -25.90 -9.03 30.97
N SER A 155 -25.44 -9.49 32.13
CA SER A 155 -24.44 -10.55 32.24
C SER A 155 -24.92 -11.88 31.65
N GLY A 156 -24.05 -12.55 30.90
CA GLY A 156 -24.33 -13.84 30.26
C GLY A 156 -25.22 -13.75 29.02
N GLN A 157 -25.49 -12.53 28.54
CA GLN A 157 -26.28 -12.33 27.34
C GLN A 157 -25.56 -12.88 26.11
N ILE A 158 -26.31 -13.54 25.23
CA ILE A 158 -25.83 -14.01 23.93
C ILE A 158 -26.40 -13.11 22.83
N LEU A 159 -25.51 -12.59 21.99
CA LEU A 159 -25.82 -11.81 20.81
C LEU A 159 -25.46 -12.61 19.55
N GLN A 160 -26.24 -12.40 18.49
CA GLN A 160 -25.92 -12.94 17.18
C GLN A 160 -25.23 -11.86 16.36
N GLY A 161 -24.03 -12.15 15.88
CA GLY A 161 -23.30 -11.26 14.98
C GLY A 161 -23.96 -11.28 13.61
N GLN A 162 -24.34 -10.11 13.08
CA GLN A 162 -25.05 -10.03 11.80
C GLN A 162 -24.10 -9.88 10.62
N HIS A 163 -23.08 -9.02 10.71
CA HIS A 163 -22.18 -8.77 9.59
C HIS A 163 -20.71 -8.92 9.99
N VAL A 164 -19.99 -9.72 9.21
CA VAL A 164 -18.52 -9.70 9.18
C VAL A 164 -18.11 -8.95 7.93
N THR A 165 -17.31 -7.89 8.08
CA THR A 165 -16.87 -7.05 6.95
C THR A 165 -16.24 -7.92 5.85
N ILE A 166 -16.76 -7.81 4.62
CA ILE A 166 -16.34 -8.58 3.45
C ILE A 166 -14.84 -8.37 3.19
N GLU A 167 -14.09 -9.47 3.05
CA GLU A 167 -12.65 -9.44 2.78
C GLU A 167 -12.42 -9.16 1.28
N ILE A 168 -11.40 -8.37 0.90
CA ILE A 168 -11.02 -8.14 -0.53
C ILE A 168 -10.81 -9.46 -1.28
N ASN A 169 -10.35 -10.51 -0.58
CA ASN A 169 -10.19 -11.86 -1.14
C ASN A 169 -11.53 -12.44 -1.67
N THR A 170 -12.65 -12.16 -1.02
CA THR A 170 -13.99 -12.59 -1.45
C THR A 170 -14.41 -11.88 -2.75
N VAL A 171 -14.05 -10.61 -2.91
CA VAL A 171 -14.29 -9.84 -4.15
C VAL A 171 -13.44 -10.38 -5.30
N PHE A 172 -12.16 -10.69 -5.07
CA PHE A 172 -11.30 -11.32 -6.08
C PHE A 172 -11.80 -12.72 -6.48
N GLN A 173 -12.27 -13.53 -5.54
CA GLN A 173 -12.84 -14.84 -5.83
C GLN A 173 -14.12 -14.73 -6.69
N GLN A 174 -15.02 -13.80 -6.36
CA GLN A 174 -16.23 -13.58 -7.16
C GLN A 174 -15.90 -13.03 -8.56
N LEU A 175 -14.91 -12.14 -8.69
CA LEU A 175 -14.45 -11.64 -9.98
C LEU A 175 -13.84 -12.76 -10.84
N THR A 176 -13.00 -13.63 -10.27
CA THR A 176 -12.43 -14.78 -11.01
C THR A 176 -13.48 -15.81 -11.42
N GLN A 177 -14.52 -16.04 -10.61
CA GLN A 177 -15.63 -16.93 -10.99
C GLN A 177 -16.48 -16.36 -12.13
N ILE A 178 -16.66 -15.04 -12.21
CA ILE A 178 -17.37 -14.39 -13.33
C ILE A 178 -16.52 -14.42 -14.60
N LEU A 179 -15.22 -14.12 -14.49
CA LEU A 179 -14.31 -14.16 -15.64
C LEU A 179 -14.10 -15.57 -16.21
N ASN A 180 -14.18 -16.62 -15.37
CA ASN A 180 -14.13 -18.02 -15.81
C ASN A 180 -15.45 -18.55 -16.41
N LYS A 181 -16.55 -17.78 -16.33
CA LYS A 181 -17.84 -18.14 -16.97
C LYS A 181 -18.04 -17.55 -18.36
N ILE A 182 -17.11 -16.71 -18.83
CA ILE A 182 -17.13 -16.17 -20.19
C ILE A 182 -16.25 -17.10 -21.04
N ASP A 183 -16.89 -18.03 -21.75
CA ASP A 183 -16.23 -18.89 -22.73
C ASP A 183 -16.03 -18.10 -24.05
N PRO A 184 -14.80 -17.69 -24.41
CA PRO A 184 -14.55 -16.88 -25.61
C PRO A 184 -14.91 -17.63 -26.90
N ALA A 185 -15.01 -18.96 -26.86
CA ALA A 185 -15.36 -19.78 -28.01
C ALA A 185 -16.82 -19.57 -28.44
N GLN A 186 -17.75 -19.38 -27.50
CA GLN A 186 -19.19 -19.22 -27.80
C GLN A 186 -19.54 -17.82 -28.31
N LEU A 187 -18.78 -16.79 -27.91
CA LEU A 187 -18.97 -15.41 -28.38
C LEU A 187 -18.48 -15.22 -29.83
N ASN A 188 -17.44 -15.96 -30.23
CA ASN A 188 -16.91 -15.92 -31.59
C ASN A 188 -17.80 -16.69 -32.60
N GLU A 189 -18.51 -17.73 -32.15
CA GLU A 189 -19.50 -18.43 -32.98
C GLU A 189 -20.74 -17.57 -33.28
N THR A 190 -21.25 -16.83 -32.31
CA THR A 190 -22.42 -15.96 -32.50
C THR A 190 -22.11 -14.73 -33.36
N LEU A 191 -20.97 -14.07 -33.13
CA LEU A 191 -20.52 -12.95 -33.96
C LEU A 191 -20.07 -13.39 -35.36
N GLY A 192 -19.48 -14.59 -35.48
CA GLY A 192 -19.12 -15.20 -36.77
C GLY A 192 -20.34 -15.57 -37.62
N ALA A 193 -21.42 -16.08 -37.00
CA ALA A 193 -22.68 -16.42 -37.68
C ALA A 193 -23.43 -15.17 -38.18
N LEU A 194 -23.44 -14.08 -37.39
CA LEU A 194 -24.04 -12.81 -37.82
C LEU A 194 -23.25 -12.13 -38.94
N SER A 195 -21.90 -12.17 -38.90
CA SER A 195 -21.06 -11.62 -39.97
C SER A 195 -21.17 -12.41 -41.28
N SER A 196 -21.34 -13.72 -41.23
CA SER A 196 -21.44 -14.57 -42.43
C SER A 196 -22.84 -14.56 -43.06
N ALA A 197 -23.88 -14.18 -42.30
CA ALA A 197 -25.23 -13.97 -42.83
C ALA A 197 -25.38 -12.66 -43.63
N PHE A 198 -24.56 -11.64 -43.37
CA PHE A 198 -24.67 -10.31 -44.02
C PHE A 198 -23.51 -9.95 -44.98
N ALA A 199 -22.40 -10.68 -44.97
CA ALA A 199 -21.29 -10.43 -45.88
C ALA A 199 -21.53 -11.08 -47.27
N GLY A 200 -21.77 -10.25 -48.29
CA GLY A 200 -21.47 -10.60 -49.69
C GLY A 200 -22.65 -10.85 -50.65
N ARG A 201 -23.91 -10.83 -50.19
CA ARG A 201 -25.06 -11.11 -51.09
C ARG A 201 -25.66 -9.90 -51.82
N GLY A 202 -25.24 -8.68 -51.48
CA GLY A 202 -25.77 -7.44 -52.08
C GLY A 202 -25.38 -7.21 -53.55
N LYS A 203 -24.19 -7.67 -53.99
CA LYS A 203 -23.76 -7.51 -55.40
C LYS A 203 -24.40 -8.54 -56.33
N GLN A 204 -24.57 -9.78 -55.88
CA GLN A 204 -25.18 -10.84 -56.69
C GLN A 204 -26.67 -10.61 -56.96
N PHE A 205 -27.41 -10.02 -56.02
CA PHE A 205 -28.83 -9.69 -56.22
C PHE A 205 -29.03 -8.46 -57.15
N GLY A 206 -28.11 -7.50 -57.10
CA GLY A 206 -28.12 -6.32 -58.00
C GLY A 206 -27.75 -6.65 -59.44
N GLN A 207 -26.86 -7.63 -59.66
CA GLN A 207 -26.47 -8.06 -61.01
C GLN A 207 -27.61 -8.82 -61.73
N THR A 208 -28.35 -9.69 -61.03
CA THR A 208 -29.44 -10.48 -61.66
C THR A 208 -30.61 -9.61 -62.13
N VAL A 209 -30.89 -8.49 -61.44
CA VAL A 209 -31.94 -7.54 -61.85
C VAL A 209 -31.48 -6.66 -63.03
N ALA A 210 -30.18 -6.31 -63.10
CA ALA A 210 -29.61 -5.58 -64.23
C ALA A 210 -29.44 -6.47 -65.49
N ASP A 211 -29.15 -7.76 -65.31
CA ASP A 211 -28.97 -8.71 -66.41
C ASP A 211 -30.30 -9.12 -67.07
N PHE A 212 -31.41 -9.06 -66.32
CA PHE A 212 -32.77 -9.30 -66.86
C PHE A 212 -33.25 -8.15 -67.77
N ASP A 213 -32.79 -6.92 -67.53
CA ASP A 213 -33.08 -5.75 -68.37
C ASP A 213 -32.28 -5.77 -69.69
N SER A 214 -31.07 -6.37 -69.66
CA SER A 214 -30.20 -6.50 -70.85
C SER A 214 -30.61 -7.62 -71.82
N LEU A 215 -31.40 -8.60 -71.35
CA LEU A 215 -31.88 -9.72 -72.16
C LEU A 215 -33.09 -9.34 -73.01
N LEU A 216 -33.89 -8.35 -72.59
CA LEU A 216 -35.04 -7.84 -73.35
C LEU A 216 -34.66 -6.76 -74.40
N ALA A 217 -33.44 -6.23 -74.38
CA ALA A 217 -33.00 -5.18 -75.31
C ALA A 217 -32.24 -5.69 -76.55
N LYS A 218 -32.12 -7.02 -76.75
CA LYS A 218 -31.33 -7.61 -77.86
C LYS A 218 -32.03 -8.70 -78.67
N LEU A 219 -33.36 -8.73 -78.70
CA LEU A 219 -34.11 -9.68 -79.53
C LEU A 219 -34.70 -9.02 -80.80
N GLU A 220 -33.83 -8.43 -81.60
CA GLU A 220 -34.14 -7.85 -82.92
C GLU A 220 -32.79 -7.71 -83.64
N PRO A 221 -32.31 -8.65 -84.51
CA PRO A 221 -33.02 -9.21 -85.65
C PRO A 221 -32.66 -10.68 -86.05
N SER A 222 -33.62 -11.47 -86.54
CA SER A 222 -33.49 -12.29 -87.78
C SER A 222 -34.64 -13.31 -87.93
N LEU A 223 -35.49 -13.03 -88.91
CA LEU A 223 -36.44 -13.97 -89.52
C LEU A 223 -35.71 -14.77 -90.62
N PRO A 224 -34.89 -15.77 -90.27
CA PRO A 224 -35.31 -17.13 -90.60
C PRO A 224 -34.67 -18.19 -89.68
N ASN A 225 -35.38 -18.70 -88.65
CA ASN A 225 -35.06 -19.99 -87.99
C ASN A 225 -36.19 -20.48 -87.05
N MET A 226 -37.45 -20.46 -87.50
CA MET A 226 -38.58 -21.06 -86.77
C MET A 226 -38.43 -22.57 -86.45
N SER A 227 -37.41 -23.26 -86.98
CA SER A 227 -37.07 -24.64 -86.60
C SER A 227 -36.13 -24.73 -85.38
N ARG A 228 -35.30 -23.70 -85.11
CA ARG A 228 -34.36 -23.67 -83.97
C ARG A 228 -35.05 -23.24 -82.68
N ASP A 229 -36.08 -22.39 -82.77
CA ASP A 229 -36.82 -21.90 -81.60
C ASP A 229 -37.70 -22.99 -80.95
N ILE A 230 -38.21 -23.95 -81.74
CA ILE A 230 -38.91 -25.12 -81.22
C ILE A 230 -37.92 -26.07 -80.49
N GLU A 231 -36.71 -26.25 -81.02
CA GLU A 231 -35.65 -27.00 -80.33
C GLU A 231 -35.15 -26.32 -79.06
N LEU A 232 -35.19 -24.99 -78.99
CA LEU A 232 -34.80 -24.21 -77.80
C LEU A 232 -35.94 -24.05 -76.77
N THR A 233 -37.19 -24.30 -77.16
CA THR A 233 -38.33 -24.27 -76.23
C THR A 233 -38.25 -25.38 -75.19
N ALA A 234 -37.83 -26.58 -75.60
CA ALA A 234 -37.65 -27.72 -74.69
C ALA A 234 -36.60 -27.44 -73.59
N PRO A 235 -35.36 -27.00 -73.89
CA PRO A 235 -34.36 -26.68 -72.87
C PRO A 235 -34.72 -25.44 -72.04
N VAL A 236 -35.42 -24.44 -72.59
CA VAL A 236 -35.89 -23.29 -71.78
C VAL A 236 -37.00 -23.70 -70.83
N THR A 237 -37.96 -24.50 -71.29
CA THR A 237 -39.05 -24.99 -70.44
C THR A 237 -38.54 -25.98 -69.39
N ALA A 238 -37.55 -26.82 -69.74
CA ALA A 238 -36.83 -27.66 -68.79
C ALA A 238 -36.04 -26.82 -67.78
N ALA A 239 -35.34 -25.76 -68.19
CA ALA A 239 -34.63 -24.86 -67.28
C ALA A 239 -35.58 -24.11 -66.33
N TYR A 240 -36.75 -23.68 -66.82
CA TYR A 240 -37.80 -23.10 -65.96
C TYR A 240 -38.42 -24.15 -65.02
N ALA A 241 -38.64 -25.37 -65.50
CA ALA A 241 -39.14 -26.48 -64.67
C ALA A 241 -38.14 -26.92 -63.60
N ASP A 242 -36.84 -26.88 -63.90
CA ASP A 242 -35.75 -27.17 -62.97
C ASP A 242 -35.55 -26.03 -61.96
N ALA A 243 -35.76 -24.77 -62.35
CA ALA A 243 -35.62 -23.61 -61.48
C ALA A 243 -36.87 -23.28 -60.63
N ALA A 244 -38.06 -23.68 -61.06
CA ALA A 244 -39.32 -23.39 -60.36
C ALA A 244 -39.36 -23.90 -58.91
N PRO A 245 -38.89 -25.13 -58.57
CA PRO A 245 -38.85 -25.61 -57.19
C PRO A 245 -37.96 -24.75 -56.29
N ASP A 246 -36.82 -24.27 -56.80
CA ASP A 246 -35.90 -23.42 -56.06
C ASP A 246 -36.45 -22.01 -55.86
N LEU A 247 -37.16 -21.48 -56.85
CA LEU A 247 -37.87 -20.20 -56.73
C LEU A 247 -38.97 -20.27 -55.67
N VAL A 248 -39.78 -21.34 -55.69
CA VAL A 248 -40.83 -21.59 -54.71
C VAL A 248 -40.25 -21.80 -53.31
N ARG A 249 -39.15 -22.56 -53.18
CA ARG A 249 -38.42 -22.71 -51.91
C ARG A 249 -37.89 -21.38 -51.38
N THR A 250 -37.39 -20.52 -52.26
CA THR A 250 -36.87 -19.21 -51.88
C THR A 250 -37.99 -18.32 -51.36
N VAL A 251 -39.14 -18.28 -52.05
CA VAL A 251 -40.33 -17.54 -51.60
C VAL A 251 -40.86 -18.09 -50.29
N GLN A 252 -40.93 -19.41 -50.13
CA GLN A 252 -41.35 -20.04 -48.87
C GLN A 252 -40.39 -19.73 -47.72
N SER A 253 -39.08 -19.75 -47.96
CA SER A 253 -38.06 -19.42 -46.97
C SER A 253 -38.13 -17.94 -46.59
N ALA A 254 -38.36 -17.05 -47.56
CA ALA A 254 -38.56 -15.62 -47.32
C ALA A 254 -39.83 -15.36 -46.49
N ASN A 255 -40.94 -16.04 -46.80
CA ASN A 255 -42.17 -15.93 -46.01
C ASN A 255 -41.99 -16.45 -44.59
N LYS A 256 -41.29 -17.57 -44.42
CA LYS A 256 -41.01 -18.16 -43.09
C LYS A 256 -40.12 -17.24 -42.26
N PHE A 257 -39.13 -16.60 -42.89
CA PHE A 257 -38.29 -15.60 -42.24
C PHE A 257 -39.09 -14.35 -41.84
N SER A 258 -39.91 -13.82 -42.75
CA SER A 258 -40.79 -12.68 -42.46
C SER A 258 -41.78 -12.99 -41.34
N GLN A 259 -42.37 -14.19 -41.32
CA GLN A 259 -43.22 -14.65 -40.22
C GLN A 259 -42.44 -14.74 -38.92
N SER A 260 -41.23 -15.32 -38.94
CA SER A 260 -40.39 -15.40 -37.75
C SER A 260 -40.03 -14.02 -37.19
N ILE A 261 -39.84 -13.00 -38.04
CA ILE A 261 -39.64 -11.60 -37.59
C ILE A 261 -40.90 -11.03 -36.95
N VAL A 262 -42.07 -11.29 -37.53
CA VAL A 262 -43.35 -10.82 -36.97
C VAL A 262 -43.67 -11.54 -35.65
N ASP A 263 -43.43 -12.85 -35.59
CA ASP A 263 -43.63 -13.68 -34.40
C ASP A 263 -42.69 -13.23 -33.27
N GLU A 264 -41.47 -12.80 -33.60
CA GLU A 264 -40.47 -12.31 -32.64
C GLU A 264 -40.48 -10.78 -32.43
N GLN A 265 -41.45 -10.08 -32.98
CA GLN A 265 -41.52 -8.61 -32.91
C GLN A 265 -41.52 -8.11 -31.46
N GLN A 266 -42.27 -8.76 -30.56
CA GLN A 266 -42.32 -8.39 -29.14
C GLN A 266 -41.00 -8.63 -28.42
N ASN A 267 -40.28 -9.70 -28.77
CA ASN A 267 -38.97 -9.98 -28.18
C ASN A 267 -37.91 -9.02 -28.69
N LEU A 268 -37.96 -8.61 -29.97
CA LEU A 268 -37.09 -7.59 -30.52
C LEU A 268 -37.36 -6.21 -29.90
N ASP A 269 -38.62 -5.84 -29.72
CA ASP A 269 -39.02 -4.60 -29.04
C ASP A 269 -38.55 -4.59 -27.59
N THR A 270 -38.79 -5.67 -26.86
CA THR A 270 -38.31 -5.85 -25.47
C THR A 270 -36.78 -5.74 -25.38
N PHE A 271 -36.06 -6.37 -26.32
CA PHE A 271 -34.60 -6.26 -26.39
C PHE A 271 -34.13 -4.82 -26.61
N LEU A 272 -34.71 -4.12 -27.57
CA LEU A 272 -34.34 -2.73 -27.88
C LEU A 272 -34.65 -1.78 -26.71
N VAL A 273 -35.80 -1.92 -26.07
CA VAL A 273 -36.15 -1.13 -24.86
C VAL A 273 -35.20 -1.43 -23.71
N ASN A 274 -34.87 -2.69 -23.47
CA ASN A 274 -33.90 -3.07 -22.44
C ASN A 274 -32.49 -2.53 -22.75
N MET A 275 -32.08 -2.51 -24.03
CA MET A 275 -30.81 -1.95 -24.46
C MET A 275 -30.76 -0.43 -24.26
N ILE A 276 -31.86 0.27 -24.55
CA ILE A 276 -31.99 1.71 -24.26
C ILE A 276 -31.93 1.95 -22.75
N GLY A 277 -32.68 1.18 -21.95
CA GLY A 277 -32.66 1.28 -20.49
C GLY A 277 -31.26 1.03 -19.90
N LEU A 278 -30.52 0.06 -20.44
CA LEU A 278 -29.13 -0.20 -20.05
C LEU A 278 -28.22 0.97 -20.44
N ALA A 279 -28.37 1.53 -21.64
CA ALA A 279 -27.60 2.68 -22.09
C ALA A 279 -27.87 3.93 -21.24
N ASP A 280 -29.14 4.17 -20.89
CA ASP A 280 -29.54 5.28 -20.02
C ASP A 280 -29.02 5.12 -18.60
N GLN A 281 -29.11 3.90 -18.03
CA GLN A 281 -28.49 3.61 -16.73
C GLN A 281 -26.97 3.77 -16.76
N GLY A 282 -26.32 3.33 -17.83
CA GLY A 282 -24.88 3.52 -18.02
C GLY A 282 -24.51 5.00 -18.09
N ASN A 283 -25.28 5.80 -18.83
CA ASN A 283 -25.11 7.24 -18.93
C ASN A 283 -25.37 7.95 -17.61
N ASP A 284 -26.37 7.53 -16.83
CA ASP A 284 -26.66 8.11 -15.52
C ASP A 284 -25.57 7.76 -14.51
N VAL A 285 -25.13 6.50 -14.45
CA VAL A 285 -24.02 6.10 -13.57
C VAL A 285 -22.75 6.86 -13.92
N LEU A 286 -22.37 6.91 -15.21
CA LEU A 286 -21.15 7.62 -15.63
C LEU A 286 -21.30 9.13 -15.47
N GLY A 287 -22.43 9.71 -15.86
CA GLY A 287 -22.70 11.14 -15.76
C GLY A 287 -22.76 11.64 -14.32
N THR A 288 -23.50 10.95 -13.47
CA THR A 288 -23.61 11.26 -12.03
C THR A 288 -22.27 11.11 -11.32
N ASN A 289 -21.46 10.11 -11.67
CA ASN A 289 -20.16 9.88 -11.04
C ASN A 289 -18.98 10.61 -11.71
N GLN A 290 -19.16 11.23 -12.88
CA GLN A 290 -18.09 11.90 -13.63
C GLN A 290 -17.36 12.98 -12.80
N PRO A 291 -18.03 13.84 -12.02
CA PRO A 291 -17.35 14.81 -11.17
C PRO A 291 -16.52 14.14 -10.06
N ALA A 292 -17.04 13.07 -9.45
CA ALA A 292 -16.35 12.33 -8.40
C ALA A 292 -15.11 11.60 -8.94
N LEU A 293 -15.24 10.93 -10.10
CA LEU A 293 -14.14 10.24 -10.76
C LEU A 293 -13.04 11.24 -11.18
N SER A 294 -13.43 12.37 -11.76
CA SER A 294 -12.51 13.45 -12.10
C SER A 294 -11.77 13.99 -10.87
N LYS A 295 -12.49 14.17 -9.75
CA LYS A 295 -11.88 14.59 -8.48
C LYS A 295 -10.90 13.56 -7.93
N VAL A 296 -11.24 12.27 -7.99
CA VAL A 296 -10.32 11.20 -7.57
C VAL A 296 -9.04 11.24 -8.42
N LEU A 297 -9.16 11.33 -9.74
CA LEU A 297 -7.99 11.41 -10.63
C LEU A 297 -7.15 12.66 -10.36
N HIS A 298 -7.78 13.82 -10.16
CA HIS A 298 -7.10 15.06 -9.78
C HIS A 298 -6.36 14.97 -8.44
N LEU A 299 -6.90 14.24 -7.46
CA LEU A 299 -6.25 14.02 -6.17
C LEU A 299 -5.13 12.96 -6.26
N LEU A 300 -5.32 11.94 -7.10
CA LEU A 300 -4.35 10.85 -7.25
C LEU A 300 -3.10 11.32 -8.01
N ALA A 301 -3.27 12.13 -9.06
CA ALA A 301 -2.20 12.58 -9.95
C ALA A 301 -0.99 13.23 -9.23
N PRO A 302 -1.14 14.23 -8.34
CA PRO A 302 0.01 14.82 -7.64
C PRO A 302 0.64 13.84 -6.66
N THR A 303 -0.16 12.96 -6.06
CA THR A 303 0.32 11.97 -5.09
C THR A 303 1.18 10.90 -5.76
N THR A 304 0.73 10.39 -6.91
CA THR A 304 1.51 9.43 -7.72
C THR A 304 2.71 10.09 -8.39
N ALA A 305 2.60 11.36 -8.79
CA ALA A 305 3.74 12.13 -9.29
C ALA A 305 4.84 12.29 -8.23
N LEU A 306 4.47 12.62 -6.98
CA LEU A 306 5.43 12.71 -5.87
C LEU A 306 6.05 11.35 -5.56
N PHE A 307 5.26 10.27 -5.56
CA PHE A 307 5.77 8.92 -5.35
C PHE A 307 6.78 8.53 -6.43
N ASN A 308 6.50 8.89 -7.69
CA ASN A 308 7.41 8.69 -8.81
C ASN A 308 8.69 9.52 -8.68
N GLU A 309 8.60 10.78 -8.23
CA GLU A 309 9.77 11.63 -7.95
C GLU A 309 10.68 11.02 -6.86
N TYR A 310 10.08 10.38 -5.85
CA TYR A 310 10.80 9.75 -4.73
C TYR A 310 11.08 8.24 -4.91
N ALA A 311 10.75 7.65 -6.05
CA ALA A 311 10.85 6.21 -6.27
C ALA A 311 12.27 5.67 -6.05
N SER A 312 13.29 6.43 -6.44
CA SER A 312 14.71 6.10 -6.21
C SER A 312 15.04 5.99 -4.71
N ALA A 313 14.60 6.95 -3.89
CA ALA A 313 14.80 6.91 -2.44
C ALA A 313 14.15 5.68 -1.80
N ILE A 314 12.95 5.32 -2.26
CA ILE A 314 12.23 4.14 -1.77
C ILE A 314 13.02 2.87 -2.09
N SER A 315 13.47 2.70 -3.34
CA SER A 315 14.30 1.54 -3.74
C SER A 315 15.58 1.45 -2.90
N CYS A 316 16.32 2.56 -2.76
CA CYS A 316 17.54 2.60 -1.96
C CYS A 316 17.31 2.28 -0.49
N THR A 317 16.17 2.72 0.07
CA THR A 317 15.83 2.42 1.46
C THR A 317 15.57 0.93 1.64
N LEU A 318 14.79 0.33 0.74
CA LEU A 318 14.46 -1.10 0.80
C LEU A 318 15.71 -1.98 0.56
N GLU A 319 16.54 -1.62 -0.41
CA GLU A 319 17.82 -2.28 -0.65
C GLU A 319 18.76 -2.12 0.54
N GLY A 320 18.82 -0.93 1.15
CA GLY A 320 19.60 -0.66 2.35
C GLY A 320 19.14 -1.47 3.56
N MET A 321 17.83 -1.60 3.77
CA MET A 321 17.27 -2.47 4.80
C MET A 321 17.65 -3.93 4.58
N ASN A 322 17.60 -4.41 3.33
CA ASN A 322 18.03 -5.76 3.00
C ASN A 322 19.53 -5.96 3.24
N PHE A 323 20.35 -4.97 2.87
CA PHE A 323 21.79 -4.99 3.14
C PHE A 323 22.09 -5.11 4.63
N VAL A 324 21.44 -4.28 5.47
CA VAL A 324 21.61 -4.31 6.94
C VAL A 324 21.12 -5.63 7.54
N ARG A 325 19.99 -6.16 7.06
CA ARG A 325 19.45 -7.46 7.50
C ARG A 325 20.42 -8.61 7.26
N LEU A 326 21.20 -8.55 6.19
CA LEU A 326 22.16 -9.61 5.81
C LEU A 326 23.53 -9.43 6.47
N GLN A 327 23.78 -8.32 7.18
CA GLN A 327 25.05 -8.14 7.87
C GLN A 327 25.16 -9.10 9.07
N PRO A 328 26.29 -9.78 9.24
CA PRO A 328 26.51 -10.61 10.42
C PRO A 328 26.52 -9.74 11.69
N PRO A 329 26.11 -10.30 12.84
CA PRO A 329 26.22 -9.59 14.11
C PRO A 329 27.68 -9.22 14.39
N LEU A 330 27.87 -8.13 15.13
CA LEU A 330 29.20 -7.71 15.59
C LEU A 330 29.85 -8.84 16.40
N LEU A 331 31.12 -9.13 16.12
CA LEU A 331 31.88 -10.18 16.80
C LEU A 331 32.08 -9.85 18.29
N ASP A 332 32.23 -8.56 18.61
CA ASP A 332 32.39 -8.06 19.97
C ASP A 332 31.22 -7.14 20.37
N PRO A 333 30.75 -7.20 21.63
CA PRO A 333 29.76 -6.25 22.13
C PRO A 333 30.36 -4.83 22.16
N GLY A 334 29.89 -3.97 21.27
CA GLY A 334 30.38 -2.60 21.14
C GLY A 334 29.76 -1.85 19.96
N VAL A 335 30.21 -0.61 19.74
CA VAL A 335 29.82 0.20 18.58
C VAL A 335 31.02 0.34 17.67
N LEU A 336 30.92 -0.16 16.42
CA LEU A 336 31.90 0.13 15.38
C LEU A 336 31.62 1.52 14.81
N VAL A 337 32.50 2.47 15.10
CA VAL A 337 32.47 3.81 14.50
C VAL A 337 33.64 3.97 13.53
N ASN A 338 33.33 4.30 12.28
CA ASN A 338 34.32 4.80 11.34
C ASN A 338 34.59 6.27 11.67
N VAL A 339 35.69 6.52 12.38
CA VAL A 339 36.14 7.88 12.68
C VAL A 339 37.16 8.29 11.62
N ALA A 340 36.87 9.38 10.91
CA ALA A 340 37.80 9.99 9.97
C ALA A 340 38.03 11.45 10.37
N PHE A 341 39.28 11.90 10.32
CA PHE A 341 39.60 13.31 10.42
C PHE A 341 39.41 13.94 9.04
N THR A 342 38.39 14.78 8.91
CA THR A 342 38.18 15.60 7.71
C THR A 342 38.86 16.94 7.88
N LEU A 343 39.33 17.53 6.78
CA LEU A 343 39.81 18.91 6.79
C LEU A 343 38.68 19.85 7.24
N GLY A 344 39.04 20.89 7.98
CA GLY A 344 38.08 21.91 8.43
C GLY A 344 37.39 22.57 7.24
N ILE A 345 36.07 22.73 7.32
CA ILE A 345 35.30 23.50 6.34
C ILE A 345 35.43 25.00 6.65
N GLU A 346 35.34 25.84 5.62
CA GLU A 346 35.34 27.29 5.81
C GLU A 346 34.14 27.70 6.67
N ARG A 347 34.35 28.67 7.57
CA ARG A 347 33.29 29.24 8.40
C ARG A 347 32.22 29.92 7.55
N TYR A 348 30.99 29.94 8.06
CA TYR A 348 29.89 30.69 7.46
C TYR A 348 30.27 32.16 7.23
N ARG A 349 30.08 32.67 6.01
CA ARG A 349 30.29 34.07 5.64
C ARG A 349 28.98 34.69 5.17
N TYR A 350 28.50 35.69 5.90
CA TYR A 350 27.37 36.50 5.47
C TYR A 350 27.84 37.56 4.45
N PRO A 351 27.06 37.84 3.38
CA PRO A 351 25.79 37.22 3.01
C PRO A 351 25.94 35.96 2.12
N SER A 352 27.17 35.59 1.75
CA SER A 352 27.48 34.56 0.74
C SER A 352 26.93 33.16 1.05
N ASN A 353 26.77 32.81 2.33
CA ASN A 353 26.30 31.49 2.77
C ASN A 353 24.86 31.45 3.27
N LEU A 354 24.05 32.47 2.96
CA LEU A 354 22.63 32.47 3.35
C LEU A 354 21.92 31.19 2.87
N PRO A 355 21.10 30.54 3.72
CA PRO A 355 20.34 29.35 3.33
C PRO A 355 19.49 29.63 2.10
N LYS A 356 19.49 28.70 1.14
CA LYS A 356 18.69 28.77 -0.07
C LYS A 356 17.77 27.56 -0.19
N VAL A 357 16.58 27.78 -0.71
CA VAL A 357 15.62 26.71 -1.06
C VAL A 357 15.66 26.52 -2.58
N ALA A 358 16.85 26.31 -3.14
CA ALA A 358 17.08 26.21 -4.58
C ALA A 358 17.62 24.83 -5.02
N ALA A 359 17.65 23.86 -4.11
CA ALA A 359 17.99 22.48 -4.42
C ALA A 359 16.99 21.88 -5.43
N LYS A 360 17.52 21.20 -6.46
CA LYS A 360 16.74 20.53 -7.52
C LYS A 360 17.32 19.14 -7.78
N GLY A 361 16.53 18.26 -8.39
CA GLY A 361 17.01 16.96 -8.90
C GLY A 361 16.57 15.72 -8.11
N GLY A 362 15.63 15.87 -7.18
CA GLY A 362 15.01 14.77 -6.44
C GLY A 362 15.98 13.95 -5.58
N PRO A 363 15.50 12.92 -4.88
CA PRO A 363 16.37 11.98 -4.20
C PRO A 363 17.19 11.15 -5.19
N GLN A 364 18.47 10.94 -4.86
CA GLN A 364 19.36 10.10 -5.65
C GLN A 364 20.09 9.16 -4.69
N CYS A 365 20.11 7.88 -5.03
CA CYS A 365 20.72 6.84 -4.20
C CYS A 365 22.26 6.91 -4.23
N MET A 366 22.83 7.51 -5.29
CA MET A 366 24.28 7.75 -5.44
C MET A 366 25.15 6.51 -5.20
N GLY A 367 24.65 5.32 -5.55
CA GLY A 367 25.32 4.03 -5.37
C GLY A 367 25.09 3.37 -4.00
N LEU A 368 24.27 3.95 -3.12
CA LEU A 368 23.84 3.30 -1.89
C LEU A 368 22.82 2.19 -2.17
N PRO A 369 22.79 1.11 -1.36
CA PRO A 369 23.68 0.87 -0.20
C PRO A 369 25.07 0.30 -0.58
N TYR A 370 25.28 -0.07 -1.84
CA TYR A 370 26.49 -0.79 -2.29
C TYR A 370 27.62 0.15 -2.74
N ILE A 371 28.36 0.69 -1.76
CA ILE A 371 29.60 1.41 -2.05
C ILE A 371 30.73 0.38 -2.10
N GLY A 372 31.17 0.02 -3.30
CA GLY A 372 32.23 -0.98 -3.50
C GLY A 372 33.52 -0.65 -2.73
N TYR A 373 34.30 -1.68 -2.37
CA TYR A 373 35.51 -1.53 -1.56
C TYR A 373 36.48 -0.47 -2.14
N GLY A 374 37.00 0.40 -1.27
CA GLY A 374 37.91 1.50 -1.64
C GLY A 374 37.22 2.73 -2.26
N ASN A 375 35.90 2.67 -2.53
CA ASN A 375 35.13 3.82 -3.01
C ASN A 375 34.54 4.63 -1.85
N ARG A 376 34.19 5.89 -2.12
CA ARG A 376 33.50 6.78 -1.19
C ARG A 376 32.12 7.12 -1.71
N SER A 377 31.16 7.37 -0.81
CA SER A 377 29.85 7.88 -1.25
C SER A 377 30.05 9.21 -1.97
N LYS A 378 29.32 9.40 -3.08
CA LYS A 378 29.34 10.69 -3.77
C LYS A 378 28.61 11.73 -2.90
N TYR A 379 29.18 12.94 -2.85
CA TYR A 379 28.53 14.08 -2.22
C TYR A 379 27.61 14.76 -3.24
N LEU A 380 26.33 14.94 -2.89
CA LEU A 380 25.38 15.67 -3.74
C LEU A 380 25.51 17.17 -3.48
N VAL A 381 26.04 17.89 -4.46
CA VAL A 381 26.10 19.35 -4.41
C VAL A 381 24.71 19.91 -4.72
N THR A 382 24.12 20.63 -3.78
CA THR A 382 22.80 21.27 -3.92
C THR A 382 22.92 22.77 -3.68
N ASP A 383 22.07 23.57 -4.32
CA ASP A 383 22.01 25.02 -4.08
C ASP A 383 21.20 25.32 -2.81
N THR A 384 21.79 24.97 -1.67
CA THR A 384 21.23 25.20 -0.34
C THR A 384 21.88 26.38 0.39
N GLY A 385 22.80 27.08 -0.28
CA GLY A 385 23.62 28.13 0.33
C GLY A 385 24.84 27.60 1.09
N ILE A 386 24.94 26.28 1.24
CA ILE A 386 26.01 25.60 1.97
C ILE A 386 26.67 24.58 1.04
N ASN A 387 27.88 24.89 0.58
CA ASN A 387 28.71 23.94 -0.16
C ASN A 387 30.12 23.89 0.46
N PRO A 388 30.44 22.85 1.25
CA PRO A 388 31.77 22.71 1.86
C PRO A 388 32.87 22.48 0.82
N TRP A 389 32.51 22.13 -0.42
CA TRP A 389 33.42 21.86 -1.54
C TRP A 389 33.39 22.98 -2.60
N GLN A 390 32.99 24.20 -2.24
CA GLN A 390 32.98 25.34 -3.15
C GLN A 390 34.38 25.65 -3.71
N TYR A 391 34.45 26.06 -4.98
CA TYR A 391 35.69 26.45 -5.65
C TYR A 391 36.37 27.60 -4.89
N GLY A 392 37.65 27.45 -4.53
CA GLY A 392 38.40 28.41 -3.72
C GLY A 392 38.44 28.10 -2.22
N ASN A 393 37.75 27.05 -1.74
CA ASN A 393 37.98 26.50 -0.41
C ASN A 393 39.29 25.71 -0.39
N GLN A 394 40.43 26.40 -0.24
CA GLN A 394 41.76 25.80 -0.28
C GLN A 394 42.09 25.03 1.01
N GLY A 395 41.45 23.87 1.22
CA GLY A 395 41.90 22.84 2.15
C GLY A 395 42.23 23.35 3.57
N ILE A 396 43.44 23.04 4.06
CA ILE A 396 43.87 23.34 5.42
C ILE A 396 43.95 24.87 5.63
N LEU A 397 42.90 25.43 6.23
CA LEU A 397 42.99 26.73 6.89
C LEU A 397 43.75 26.54 8.20
N LEU A 398 45.07 26.76 8.15
CA LEU A 398 45.87 26.94 9.35
C LEU A 398 45.22 28.08 10.15
N ASN A 399 44.79 27.77 11.38
CA ASN A 399 44.36 28.78 12.33
C ASN A 399 45.57 29.65 12.65
N SER A 400 45.86 30.61 11.78
CA SER A 400 47.07 31.42 11.83
C SER A 400 47.12 32.25 13.11
N ASP A 401 45.95 32.59 13.68
CA ASP A 401 45.86 33.27 14.97
C ASP A 401 46.20 32.33 16.13
N GLY A 402 45.64 31.12 16.15
CA GLY A 402 46.02 30.08 17.11
C GLY A 402 47.49 29.66 16.98
N LEU A 403 48.03 29.56 15.77
CA LEU A 403 49.44 29.26 15.51
C LEU A 403 50.34 30.41 15.99
N LYS A 404 49.94 31.67 15.77
CA LYS A 404 50.66 32.85 16.28
C LYS A 404 50.64 32.90 17.80
N GLN A 405 49.51 32.63 18.43
CA GLN A 405 49.39 32.58 19.89
C GLN A 405 50.19 31.41 20.49
N LEU A 406 50.24 30.26 19.81
CA LEU A 406 51.06 29.12 20.21
C LEU A 406 52.57 29.43 20.10
N LEU A 407 52.99 30.08 19.01
CA LEU A 407 54.41 30.36 18.73
C LEU A 407 54.97 31.57 19.50
N PHE A 408 54.15 32.60 19.73
CA PHE A 408 54.59 33.89 20.27
C PHE A 408 53.89 34.31 21.57
N GLY A 409 52.99 33.47 22.11
CA GLY A 409 52.19 33.80 23.30
C GLY A 409 51.03 34.76 23.00
N PRO A 410 50.30 35.22 24.04
CA PRO A 410 49.26 36.24 23.87
C PRO A 410 49.91 37.54 23.40
N LEU A 411 49.57 37.97 22.18
CA LEU A 411 50.07 39.22 21.60
C LEU A 411 49.04 40.34 21.83
N ASP A 412 49.49 41.49 22.32
CA ASP A 412 48.63 42.66 22.55
C ASP A 412 48.26 43.37 21.25
N GLY A 413 46.96 43.53 21.04
CA GLY A 413 46.32 44.20 19.91
C GLY A 413 44.84 43.84 19.90
N PRO A 414 43.92 44.72 19.45
CA PRO A 414 42.51 44.36 19.45
C PRO A 414 42.35 43.07 18.64
N PRO A 415 41.72 42.02 19.20
CA PRO A 415 41.47 40.80 18.44
C PRO A 415 40.78 41.26 17.16
N ARG A 416 41.32 40.91 16.00
CA ARG A 416 40.55 41.00 14.76
C ARG A 416 39.43 40.00 14.93
N ASN A 417 38.35 40.49 15.53
CA ASN A 417 37.29 39.68 16.05
C ASN A 417 36.71 38.93 14.85
N THR A 418 36.76 37.60 14.88
CA THR A 418 36.18 36.77 13.85
C THR A 418 34.67 36.99 13.71
N ALA A 419 34.06 37.72 14.66
CA ALA A 419 32.67 38.17 14.66
C ALA A 419 32.41 39.55 14.01
N GLN A 420 33.42 40.33 13.57
CA GLN A 420 33.18 41.55 12.78
C GLN A 420 32.90 41.21 11.32
N ILE A 421 31.69 40.69 11.12
CA ILE A 421 31.06 40.47 9.81
C ILE A 421 30.59 41.84 9.30
N GLY A 422 31.04 42.26 8.11
CA GLY A 422 30.35 43.29 7.33
C GLY A 422 30.87 44.74 7.41
N GLN A 423 32.06 45.02 7.97
CA GLN A 423 32.67 46.34 7.75
C GLN A 423 33.47 46.36 6.44
N PRO A 424 33.21 47.30 5.52
CA PRO A 424 34.09 47.53 4.38
C PRO A 424 35.46 47.99 4.91
N GLY A 425 36.52 47.41 4.36
CA GLY A 425 37.90 47.85 4.60
C GLY A 425 38.21 49.14 3.85
#